data_AF-A0A8T1E3H5-F1
#
_entry.id   AF-A0A8T1E3H5-F1
#
_cell.length_a   1.000
_cell.length_b   1.000
_cell.length_c   1.000
_cell.angle_alpha   90.00
_cell.angle_beta   90.00
_cell.angle_gamma   90.00
#
_symmetry.space_group_name_H-M   'P 1'
#
loop_
_entity.id
_entity.type
_entity.pdbx_description
1 polymer ?
#
loop_
_entity_poly.entity_id
_entity_poly.type
_entity_poly.pdbx_seq_one_letter_code
_entity_poly.pdbx_strand_id
1 'polypeptide(L)'
;MTKHERITTSPFDEVALTMGDRSQLEALAQTFVSDNLRQYLTHSAMGLDKVDERRWKVVKAKEALRVYAERVFASCSVSETSSDISLSPIALSRGRCPKATI
;
A
#
# COMPACT_ATOMS: atom_id res chain seq x y z
N MET A 1 -5.67 -17.49 40.56
CA MET A 1 -6.22 -17.15 39.23
C MET A 1 -6.63 -15.68 39.27
N THR A 2 -5.77 -14.78 38.80
CA THR A 2 -6.06 -13.34 38.76
C THR A 2 -6.59 -12.98 37.36
N LYS A 3 -7.86 -12.57 37.32
CA LYS A 3 -8.58 -12.12 36.13
C LYS A 3 -7.85 -10.89 35.58
N HIS A 4 -7.23 -11.03 34.41
CA HIS A 4 -6.65 -9.89 33.70
C HIS A 4 -7.82 -9.09 33.12
N GLU A 5 -8.26 -8.06 33.85
CA GLU A 5 -9.24 -7.10 33.35
C GLU A 5 -8.58 -6.31 32.23
N ARG A 6 -8.93 -6.69 31.00
CA ARG A 6 -8.52 -5.97 29.80
C ARG A 6 -9.10 -4.56 29.92
N ILE A 7 -8.23 -3.56 29.97
CA ILE A 7 -8.60 -2.16 29.86
C ILE A 7 -9.15 -1.98 28.43
N THR A 8 -10.45 -2.18 28.27
CA THR A 8 -11.18 -2.07 26.99
C THR A 8 -11.81 -0.70 26.79
N THR A 9 -11.54 0.25 27.67
CA THR A 9 -12.07 1.62 27.56
C THR A 9 -10.98 2.52 27.05
N SER A 10 -11.22 3.12 25.88
CA SER A 10 -10.34 4.15 25.31
C SER A 10 -10.08 5.24 26.36
N PRO A 11 -8.82 5.63 26.62
CA PRO A 11 -8.51 6.73 27.53
C PRO A 11 -8.76 8.12 26.92
N PHE A 12 -9.22 8.16 25.67
CA PHE A 12 -9.53 9.38 24.92
C PHE A 12 -11.03 9.53 24.75
N ASP A 13 -11.49 10.78 24.85
CA ASP A 13 -12.87 11.17 24.57
C ASP A 13 -13.25 10.80 23.13
N GLU A 14 -14.55 10.59 22.91
CA GLU A 14 -15.07 10.31 21.58
C GLU A 14 -14.77 11.48 20.64
N VAL A 15 -14.05 11.19 19.54
CA VAL A 15 -13.69 12.19 18.55
C VAL A 15 -14.96 12.64 17.81
N ALA A 16 -15.42 13.84 18.11
CA ALA A 16 -16.56 14.45 17.44
C ALA A 16 -16.16 14.91 16.03
N LEU A 17 -16.45 14.08 15.03
CA LEU A 17 -16.25 14.44 13.62
C LEU A 17 -17.42 15.28 13.11
N THR A 18 -17.14 16.45 12.55
CA THR A 18 -18.15 17.23 11.83
C THR A 18 -18.53 16.51 10.54
N MET A 19 -19.67 16.89 9.94
CA MET A 19 -20.02 16.37 8.60
C MET A 19 -18.97 16.74 7.54
N GLY A 20 -18.31 17.90 7.70
CA GLY A 20 -17.22 18.31 6.81
C GLY A 20 -16.01 17.38 6.92
N ASP A 21 -15.58 17.07 8.14
CA ASP A 21 -14.43 16.18 8.38
C ASP A 21 -14.67 14.78 7.84
N ARG A 22 -15.90 14.25 8.02
CA ARG A 22 -16.30 12.96 7.46
C ARG A 22 -16.19 12.94 5.94
N SER A 23 -16.74 13.97 5.28
CA SER A 23 -16.67 14.09 3.81
C SER A 23 -15.22 14.20 3.31
N GLN A 24 -14.36 14.93 4.03
CA GLN A 24 -12.95 15.02 3.67
C GLN A 24 -12.22 13.69 3.83
N LEU A 25 -12.48 12.97 4.92
CA LEU A 25 -11.89 11.66 5.17
C LEU A 25 -12.35 10.64 4.11
N GLU A 26 -13.62 10.70 3.72
CA GLU A 26 -14.15 9.87 2.65
C GLU A 26 -13.48 10.19 1.30
N ALA A 27 -13.35 11.47 0.95
CA ALA A 27 -12.68 11.89 -0.28
C ALA A 27 -11.20 11.43 -0.32
N LEU A 28 -10.50 11.52 0.82
CA LEU A 28 -9.13 11.00 0.95
C LEU A 28 -9.09 9.48 0.74
N ALA A 29 -9.98 8.73 1.39
CA ALA A 29 -10.06 7.28 1.24
C ALA A 29 -10.34 6.87 -0.21
N GLN A 30 -11.29 7.54 -0.88
CA GLN A 30 -11.61 7.31 -2.29
C GLN A 30 -10.41 7.59 -3.19
N THR A 31 -9.66 8.67 -2.91
CA THR A 31 -8.43 9.02 -3.64
C THR A 31 -7.38 7.91 -3.50
N PHE A 32 -7.09 7.48 -2.26
CA PHE A 32 -6.13 6.39 -2.02
C PHE A 32 -6.52 5.10 -2.72
N VAL A 33 -7.77 4.66 -2.59
CA VAL A 33 -8.24 3.43 -3.24
C VAL A 33 -8.11 3.53 -4.76
N SER A 34 -8.52 4.66 -5.34
CA SER A 34 -8.48 4.88 -6.78
C SER A 34 -7.05 4.90 -7.31
N ASP A 35 -6.13 5.59 -6.64
CA ASP A 35 -4.73 5.66 -7.04
C ASP A 35 -4.02 4.31 -6.91
N ASN A 36 -4.24 3.60 -5.80
CA ASN A 36 -3.67 2.27 -5.59
C ASN A 36 -4.18 1.29 -6.64
N LEU A 37 -5.48 1.33 -6.97
CA LEU A 37 -6.06 0.48 -8.00
C LEU A 37 -5.49 0.81 -9.39
N ARG A 38 -5.39 2.10 -9.73
CA ARG A 38 -4.79 2.55 -11.00
C ARG A 38 -3.33 2.08 -11.13
N GLN A 39 -2.56 2.19 -10.06
CA GLN A 39 -1.17 1.73 -10.01
C GLN A 39 -1.09 0.21 -10.19
N TYR A 40 -1.90 -0.55 -9.43
CA TYR A 40 -1.99 -2.00 -9.56
C TYR A 40 -2.34 -2.43 -10.98
N LEU A 41 -3.37 -1.81 -11.58
CA LEU A 41 -3.83 -2.13 -12.93
C LEU A 41 -2.75 -1.84 -13.97
N THR A 42 -2.01 -0.73 -13.82
CA THR A 42 -0.86 -0.39 -14.69
C THR A 42 0.22 -1.49 -14.65
N HIS A 43 0.49 -2.07 -13.48
CA HIS A 43 1.41 -3.20 -13.36
C HIS A 43 0.82 -4.50 -13.93
N SER A 44 -0.48 -4.75 -13.73
CA SER A 44 -1.16 -5.93 -14.26
C SER A 44 -1.25 -5.96 -15.78
N ALA A 45 -1.35 -4.80 -16.44
CA ALA A 45 -1.43 -4.65 -17.89
C ALA A 45 -0.15 -5.12 -18.61
N MET A 46 1.00 -5.12 -17.93
CA MET A 46 2.26 -5.71 -18.43
C MET A 46 2.27 -7.25 -18.35
N GLY A 47 1.20 -7.85 -17.82
CA GLY A 47 1.09 -9.24 -17.41
C GLY A 47 1.33 -9.36 -15.91
N LEU A 48 0.47 -10.10 -15.21
CA LEU A 48 0.51 -10.31 -13.75
C LEU A 48 1.87 -10.79 -13.21
N ASP A 49 2.74 -11.26 -14.09
CA ASP A 49 4.05 -11.80 -13.75
C ASP A 49 5.26 -10.96 -14.19
N LYS A 50 5.02 -9.80 -14.84
CA LYS A 50 6.09 -8.98 -15.41
C LYS A 50 6.13 -7.62 -14.74
N VAL A 51 7.24 -7.37 -14.05
CA VAL A 51 7.60 -6.05 -13.52
C VAL A 51 8.76 -5.52 -14.35
N ASP A 52 8.76 -4.22 -14.65
CA ASP A 52 9.87 -3.56 -15.34
C ASP A 52 11.13 -3.58 -14.45
N GLU A 53 12.07 -4.47 -14.76
CA GLU A 53 13.32 -4.65 -14.02
C GLU A 53 14.28 -3.45 -14.13
N ARG A 54 14.06 -2.54 -15.08
CA ARG A 54 14.84 -1.29 -15.14
C ARG A 54 14.39 -0.38 -14.01
N ARG A 55 13.07 -0.25 -13.80
CA ARG A 55 12.47 0.59 -12.75
C ARG A 55 12.43 -0.04 -11.37
N TRP A 56 12.29 -1.37 -11.26
CA TRP A 56 12.06 -2.02 -9.98
C TRP A 56 13.19 -3.00 -9.62
N LYS A 57 13.63 -2.97 -8.36
CA LYS A 57 14.59 -3.92 -7.78
C LYS A 57 13.89 -4.80 -6.75
N VAL A 58 14.12 -6.11 -6.79
CA VAL A 58 13.65 -7.02 -5.74
C VAL A 58 14.41 -6.73 -4.45
N VAL A 59 13.67 -6.47 -3.36
CA VAL A 59 14.24 -6.25 -2.02
C VAL A 59 14.04 -7.44 -1.10
N LYS A 60 13.04 -8.28 -1.37
CA LYS A 60 12.78 -9.51 -0.62
C LYS A 60 12.09 -10.53 -1.50
N ALA A 61 12.47 -11.80 -1.36
CA ALA A 61 11.80 -12.92 -2.00
C ALA A 61 11.59 -14.05 -0.99
N LYS A 62 10.39 -14.63 -0.99
CA LYS A 62 10.07 -15.84 -0.21
C LYS A 62 9.08 -16.68 -1.01
N GLU A 63 9.45 -17.91 -1.35
CA GLU A 63 8.61 -18.83 -2.14
C GLU A 63 8.11 -18.16 -3.45
N ALA A 64 6.79 -17.99 -3.58
CA ALA A 64 6.17 -17.29 -4.71
C ALA A 64 6.08 -15.76 -4.52
N LEU A 65 6.29 -15.22 -3.32
CA LEU A 65 6.20 -13.80 -3.04
C LEU A 65 7.49 -13.06 -3.39
N ARG A 66 7.36 -11.95 -4.11
CA ARG A 66 8.45 -11.00 -4.38
C ARG A 66 8.01 -9.60 -3.97
N VAL A 67 8.86 -8.92 -3.21
CA VAL A 67 8.70 -7.53 -2.82
C VAL A 67 9.66 -6.70 -3.64
N TYR A 68 9.15 -5.67 -4.28
CA TYR A 68 9.90 -4.78 -5.15
C TYR A 68 9.95 -3.38 -4.54
N ALA A 69 11.08 -2.70 -4.73
CA ALA A 69 11.22 -1.27 -4.47
C ALA A 69 11.61 -0.57 -5.78
N GLU A 70 11.12 0.64 -5.98
CA GLU A 70 11.47 1.44 -7.13
C GLU A 70 12.94 1.86 -7.05
N ARG A 71 13.65 1.80 -8.17
CA ARG A 71 15.00 2.33 -8.28
C ARG A 71 14.90 3.84 -8.36
N VAL A 72 15.47 4.55 -7.39
CA VAL A 72 15.65 5.99 -7.48
C VAL A 72 16.67 6.27 -8.57
N PHE A 73 16.21 6.63 -9.77
CA PHE A 73 17.09 7.20 -10.79
C PHE A 73 17.34 8.64 -10.37
N ALA A 74 18.60 8.96 -10.08
CA ALA A 74 19.00 10.33 -9.78
C ALA A 74 18.81 11.20 -11.02
N SER A 75 17.61 11.76 -11.18
CA SER A 75 17.34 12.87 -12.09
C SER A 75 16.26 13.78 -11.54
N CYS A 76 16.38 14.21 -10.28
CA CYS A 76 15.75 15.43 -9.81
C CYS A 76 16.58 15.99 -8.64
N SER A 77 17.10 17.19 -8.85
CA SER A 77 17.68 18.05 -7.83
C SER A 77 16.80 18.09 -6.59
N VAL A 78 17.43 17.91 -5.43
CA VAL A 78 16.81 18.10 -4.12
C VAL A 78 16.32 19.54 -4.04
N SER A 79 15.01 19.72 -4.10
CA SER A 79 14.35 20.94 -3.63
C SER A 79 13.62 20.55 -2.35
N GLU A 80 14.19 20.97 -1.21
CA GLU A 80 13.57 20.88 0.11
C GLU A 80 12.24 21.64 0.10
N THR A 81 11.13 20.92 -0.09
CA THR A 81 9.86 21.32 0.51
C THR A 81 9.18 20.08 1.07
N SER A 82 8.92 20.15 2.36
CA SER A 82 8.33 19.14 3.23
C SER A 82 6.98 18.64 2.72
N SER A 83 6.93 17.40 2.26
CA SER A 83 5.76 16.52 2.41
C SER A 83 6.16 15.08 2.11
N ASP A 84 6.59 14.41 3.18
CA ASP A 84 6.88 12.98 3.27
C ASP A 84 5.56 12.19 3.17
N ILE A 85 5.01 12.10 1.96
CA ILE A 85 3.90 11.20 1.64
C ILE A 85 4.43 10.01 0.84
N SER A 86 4.85 8.99 1.60
CA SER A 86 4.62 7.58 1.29
C SER A 86 5.21 7.07 -0.04
N LEU A 87 6.52 6.81 -0.05
CA LEU A 87 7.09 5.75 -0.88
C LEU A 87 6.79 4.38 -0.23
N SER A 88 5.51 4.01 -0.16
CA SER A 88 5.11 2.70 0.36
C SER A 88 5.48 1.62 -0.67
N PRO A 89 6.26 0.60 -0.31
CA PRO A 89 6.62 -0.47 -1.24
C PRO A 89 5.37 -1.25 -1.65
N ILE A 90 5.19 -1.45 -2.95
CA ILE A 90 4.06 -2.22 -3.49
C ILE A 90 4.38 -3.71 -3.35
N ALA A 91 3.53 -4.43 -2.61
CA ALA A 91 3.59 -5.88 -2.53
C ALA A 91 2.79 -6.50 -3.69
N LEU A 92 3.49 -7.07 -4.68
CA LEU A 92 2.86 -7.86 -5.75
C LEU A 92 2.87 -9.35 -5.34
N SER A 93 1.73 -9.88 -4.94
CA SER A 93 1.58 -11.32 -4.64
C SER A 93 1.40 -12.14 -5.93
N ARG A 94 2.28 -13.12 -6.18
CA ARG A 94 2.06 -14.12 -7.24
C ARG A 94 1.03 -15.15 -6.76
N GLY A 95 -0.22 -15.01 -7.20
CA GLY A 95 -1.21 -16.08 -7.07
C GLY A 95 -0.95 -17.17 -8.10
N ARG A 96 -0.61 -18.39 -7.65
CA ARG A 96 -0.68 -19.58 -8.50
C ARG A 96 -2.11 -20.09 -8.44
N CYS A 97 -2.92 -19.86 -9.47
CA CYS A 97 -4.16 -20.60 -9.63
C CYS A 97 -3.80 -22.07 -9.93
N PRO A 98 -4.14 -23.05 -9.08
CA PRO A 98 -4.03 -24.45 -9.46
C PRO A 98 -4.95 -24.67 -10.66
N LYS A 99 -4.42 -25.15 -11.79
CA LYS A 99 -5.26 -25.65 -12.87
C LYS A 99 -6.12 -26.77 -12.30
N ALA A 100 -7.44 -26.62 -12.38
CA ALA A 100 -8.36 -27.73 -12.19
C ALA A 100 -8.04 -28.77 -13.28
N THR A 101 -7.49 -29.91 -12.85
CA THR A 101 -7.44 -31.11 -13.68
C THR A 101 -8.83 -31.73 -13.63
N ILE A 102 -9.47 -31.82 -14.80
CA ILE A 102 -10.69 -32.62 -15.03
C ILE A 102 -10.28 -34.09 -15.14
#